data_AF-T1DE57-F1
#
_entry.id   AF-T1DE57-F1
#
_cell.length_a   1.000
_cell.length_b   1.000
_cell.length_c   1.000
_cell.angle_alpha   90.00
_cell.angle_beta   90.00
_cell.angle_gamma   90.00
#
_symmetry.space_group_name_H-M   'P 1'
#
loop_
_entity.id
_entity.type
_entity.pdbx_description
1 polymer ?
#
loop_
_entity_poly.entity_id
_entity_poly.type
_entity_poly.pdbx_seq_one_letter_code
_entity_poly.pdbx_strand_id
1 'polypeptide(L)'
;KSLDPLTPHGLLKEELLALNSPVIEAAVSSRIPGGGALVVDRDRFATLLDGRLSSDPDIQVIREPVLKLPSVRPLVIATGPLTHSGLMDDLVRYLPGMKLSFYDAIAPIVDAETLDQESLYPGDRHGVPGQGDYLNAPMSEELYRAFCQEILLGEKVPPHEGVEDDPASLRAFSACQPIESLVESGIETLAHGPLRPVGLPDPHTGERPYAVVQL
;
A
#
# COMPACT_ATOMS: atom_id res chain seq x y z
N LYS A 1 3.64 -3.72 16.49
CA LYS A 1 2.81 -4.74 15.79
C LYS A 1 2.77 -6.03 16.62
N SER A 2 1.68 -6.80 16.58
CA SER A 2 1.40 -7.96 17.45
C SER A 2 2.55 -8.98 17.56
N LEU A 3 2.67 -9.62 18.73
CA LEU A 3 3.50 -10.80 19.01
C LEU A 3 2.73 -12.12 18.94
N ASP A 4 1.40 -12.08 18.84
CA ASP A 4 0.57 -13.28 18.77
C ASP A 4 0.85 -14.06 17.47
N PRO A 5 1.34 -15.32 17.54
CA PRO A 5 1.65 -16.14 16.37
C PRO A 5 0.44 -16.45 15.49
N LEU A 6 -0.79 -16.26 15.99
CA LEU A 6 -2.02 -16.38 15.19
C LEU A 6 -2.27 -15.16 14.30
N THR A 7 -1.52 -14.07 14.48
CA THR A 7 -1.55 -12.90 13.60
C THR A 7 -0.43 -12.96 12.57
N PRO A 8 -0.62 -12.47 11.33
CA PRO A 8 0.43 -12.49 10.30
C PRO A 8 1.74 -11.84 10.75
N HIS A 9 1.64 -10.76 11.53
CA HIS A 9 2.80 -10.09 12.09
C HIS A 9 3.51 -10.88 13.18
N GLY A 10 2.80 -11.64 14.00
CA GLY A 10 3.41 -12.48 15.02
C GLY A 10 4.05 -13.72 14.42
N LEU A 11 3.37 -14.40 13.49
CA LEU A 11 3.93 -15.54 12.76
C LEU A 11 5.26 -15.20 12.09
N LEU A 12 5.32 -14.08 11.35
CA LEU A 12 6.56 -13.65 10.72
C LEU A 12 7.69 -13.42 11.74
N LYS A 13 7.39 -12.93 12.95
CA LYS A 13 8.41 -12.76 13.99
C LYS A 13 8.90 -14.10 14.54
N GLU A 14 8.01 -15.06 14.74
CA GLU A 14 8.37 -16.42 15.15
C GLU A 14 9.26 -17.10 14.11
N GLU A 15 8.94 -16.95 12.81
CA GLU A 15 9.79 -17.45 11.72
C GLU A 15 11.17 -16.78 11.73
N LEU A 16 11.22 -15.46 11.89
CA LEU A 16 12.49 -14.73 11.98
C LEU A 16 13.30 -15.15 13.21
N LEU A 17 12.66 -15.49 14.34
CA LEU A 17 13.33 -15.99 15.53
C LEU A 17 13.90 -17.40 15.29
N ALA A 18 13.11 -18.29 14.67
CA ALA A 18 13.56 -19.63 14.32
C ALA A 18 14.75 -19.61 13.33
N LEU A 19 14.83 -18.59 12.47
CA LEU A 19 15.93 -18.36 11.54
C LEU A 19 17.11 -17.59 12.13
N ASN A 20 17.11 -17.31 13.44
CA ASN A 20 18.13 -16.52 14.14
C ASN A 20 18.39 -15.16 13.47
N SER A 21 17.32 -14.46 13.09
CA SER A 21 17.43 -13.17 12.42
C SER A 21 18.03 -12.11 13.36
N PRO A 22 19.12 -11.43 12.97
CA PRO A 22 19.73 -10.39 13.80
C PRO A 22 18.77 -9.22 14.05
N VAL A 23 17.83 -8.97 13.13
CA VAL A 23 16.83 -7.91 13.24
C VAL A 23 15.84 -8.20 14.36
N ILE A 24 15.28 -9.41 14.42
CA ILE A 24 14.30 -9.74 15.46
C ILE A 24 14.97 -9.90 16.83
N GLU A 25 16.20 -10.43 16.89
CA GLU A 25 17.00 -10.50 18.11
C GLU A 25 17.24 -9.11 18.71
N ALA A 26 17.65 -8.15 17.87
CA ALA A 26 17.82 -6.75 18.29
C ALA A 26 16.49 -6.13 18.75
N ALA A 27 15.39 -6.43 18.06
CA ALA A 27 14.05 -5.94 18.43
C ALA A 27 13.59 -6.47 19.80
N VAL A 28 13.76 -7.78 20.05
CA VAL A 28 13.44 -8.38 21.35
C VAL A 28 14.32 -7.79 22.46
N SER A 29 15.61 -7.60 22.18
CA SER A 29 16.58 -7.05 23.13
C SER A 29 16.38 -5.57 23.46
N SER A 30 15.70 -4.82 22.58
CA SER A 30 15.38 -3.39 22.74
C SER A 30 13.91 -3.18 23.13
N ARG A 31 13.20 -4.23 23.52
CA ARG A 31 11.75 -4.16 23.81
C ARG A 31 11.44 -3.18 24.94
N ILE A 32 10.41 -2.37 24.71
CA ILE A 32 9.76 -1.51 25.71
C ILE A 32 8.29 -1.92 25.88
N PRO A 33 7.60 -1.47 26.94
CA PRO A 33 6.17 -1.76 27.13
C PRO A 33 5.34 -1.36 25.90
N GLY A 34 4.55 -2.29 25.38
CA GLY A 34 3.76 -2.11 24.16
C GLY A 34 2.49 -2.95 24.09
N GLY A 35 2.02 -3.46 25.24
CA GLY A 35 0.91 -4.41 25.31
C GLY A 35 1.19 -5.68 24.50
N GLY A 36 0.26 -6.06 23.63
CA GLY A 36 0.40 -7.21 22.73
C GLY A 36 1.36 -6.98 21.56
N ALA A 37 1.88 -5.77 21.36
CA ALA A 37 2.83 -5.47 20.30
C ALA A 37 4.29 -5.62 20.75
N LEU A 38 5.15 -6.03 19.83
CA LEU A 38 6.58 -5.77 19.93
C LEU A 38 6.81 -4.29 19.61
N VAL A 39 7.15 -3.52 20.64
CA VAL A 39 7.53 -2.12 20.57
C VAL A 39 8.98 -2.03 21.05
N VAL A 40 9.79 -1.25 20.37
CA VAL A 40 11.23 -1.17 20.60
C VAL A 40 11.65 0.26 20.96
N ASP A 41 12.65 0.37 21.82
CA ASP A 41 13.46 1.56 21.93
C ASP A 41 14.26 1.72 20.62
N ARG A 42 13.97 2.79 19.87
CA ARG A 42 14.50 2.99 18.52
C ARG A 42 16.02 3.17 18.51
N ASP A 43 16.56 3.91 19.47
CA ASP A 43 17.98 4.24 19.52
C ASP A 43 18.80 3.01 19.94
N ARG A 44 18.29 2.27 20.92
CA ARG A 44 18.88 1.00 21.34
C ARG A 44 18.81 -0.04 20.23
N PHE A 45 17.67 -0.16 19.55
CA PHE A 45 17.50 -1.07 18.41
C PHE A 45 18.51 -0.79 17.30
N ALA A 46 18.63 0.48 16.88
CA ALA A 46 19.56 0.90 15.84
C ALA A 46 21.02 0.66 16.26
N THR A 47 21.37 0.98 17.51
CA THR A 47 22.73 0.80 18.04
C THR A 47 23.14 -0.67 18.07
N LEU A 48 22.22 -1.58 18.44
CA LEU A 48 22.50 -3.02 18.44
C LEU A 48 22.79 -3.54 17.03
N LEU A 49 22.03 -3.10 16.03
CA LEU A 49 22.25 -3.50 14.64
C LEU A 49 23.52 -2.92 14.05
N ASP A 50 23.76 -1.61 14.23
CA ASP A 50 24.97 -0.95 13.73
C ASP A 50 26.24 -1.53 14.38
N GLY A 51 26.17 -1.82 15.69
CA GLY A 51 27.24 -2.50 16.42
C GLY A 51 27.53 -3.89 15.87
N ARG A 52 26.49 -4.69 15.60
CA ARG A 52 26.65 -6.03 15.02
C ARG A 52 27.34 -5.96 13.66
N LEU A 53 26.84 -5.11 12.75
CA LEU A 53 27.42 -4.92 11.41
C LEU A 53 28.87 -4.44 11.46
N SER A 54 29.18 -3.49 12.36
CA SER A 54 30.51 -2.89 12.46
C SER A 54 31.54 -3.82 13.11
N SER A 55 31.09 -4.83 13.88
CA SER A 55 31.95 -5.79 14.57
C SER A 55 32.20 -7.10 13.81
N ASP A 56 31.43 -7.36 12.76
CA ASP A 56 31.49 -8.60 12.00
C ASP A 56 32.70 -8.57 11.04
N PRO A 57 33.66 -9.51 11.15
CA PRO A 57 34.88 -9.50 10.34
C PRO A 57 34.62 -9.79 8.84
N ASP A 58 33.48 -10.38 8.50
CA ASP A 58 33.10 -10.69 7.11
C ASP A 58 32.32 -9.55 6.46
N ILE A 59 32.03 -8.46 7.20
CA ILE A 59 31.27 -7.31 6.72
C ILE A 59 32.18 -6.07 6.67
N GLN A 60 32.28 -5.47 5.49
CA GLN A 60 32.88 -4.15 5.33
C GLN A 60 31.78 -3.09 5.18
N VAL A 61 31.71 -2.15 6.14
CA VAL A 61 30.76 -1.03 6.09
C VAL A 61 31.41 0.17 5.40
N ILE A 62 30.85 0.61 4.28
CA ILE A 62 31.28 1.81 3.56
C ILE A 62 30.16 2.86 3.66
N ARG A 63 30.44 3.98 4.32
CA ARG A 63 29.46 5.05 4.58
C ARG A 63 29.54 6.14 3.50
N GLU A 64 29.11 5.80 2.30
CA GLU A 64 29.07 6.73 1.16
C GLU A 64 27.78 6.59 0.36
N PRO A 65 27.30 7.67 -0.30
CA PRO A 65 26.17 7.57 -1.22
C PRO A 65 26.54 6.70 -2.43
N VAL A 66 25.74 5.65 -2.68
CA VAL A 66 25.84 4.84 -3.89
C VAL A 66 24.98 5.48 -4.96
N LEU A 67 25.61 6.07 -5.98
CA LEU A 67 24.92 6.81 -7.06
C LEU A 67 24.79 6.02 -8.37
N LYS A 68 25.44 4.87 -8.46
CA LYS A 68 25.42 3.99 -9.63
C LYS A 68 25.39 2.54 -9.18
N LEU A 69 24.82 1.67 -10.00
CA LEU A 69 24.83 0.24 -9.75
C LEU A 69 26.27 -0.27 -9.70
N PRO A 70 26.70 -0.85 -8.57
CA PRO A 70 28.00 -1.51 -8.50
C PRO A 70 28.08 -2.63 -9.53
N SER A 71 29.26 -2.95 -10.04
CA SER A 71 29.47 -4.07 -10.97
C SER A 71 29.63 -5.42 -10.26
N VAL A 72 29.93 -5.42 -8.96
CA VAL A 72 30.14 -6.62 -8.14
C VAL A 72 28.86 -7.47 -8.06
N ARG A 73 28.99 -8.79 -8.13
CA ARG A 73 27.87 -9.74 -8.04
C ARG A 73 28.22 -10.91 -7.09
N PRO A 74 27.23 -11.47 -6.37
CA PRO A 74 25.81 -11.08 -6.33
C PRO A 74 25.60 -9.69 -5.71
N LEU A 75 24.54 -8.99 -6.11
CA LEU A 75 24.20 -7.64 -5.63
C LEU A 75 22.77 -7.63 -5.07
N VAL A 76 22.62 -7.17 -3.83
CA VAL A 76 21.32 -6.89 -3.20
C VAL A 76 21.14 -5.38 -3.13
N ILE A 77 19.97 -4.88 -3.55
CA ILE A 77 19.62 -3.47 -3.54
C ILE A 77 18.54 -3.27 -2.48
N ALA A 78 18.86 -2.53 -1.41
CA ALA A 78 17.99 -2.35 -0.24
C ALA A 78 18.04 -0.89 0.27
N THR A 79 17.88 0.08 -0.63
CA THR A 79 18.02 1.53 -0.36
C THR A 79 16.82 2.19 0.31
N GLY A 80 15.75 1.44 0.55
CA GLY A 80 14.53 1.94 1.20
C GLY A 80 13.67 2.84 0.30
N PRO A 81 12.60 3.43 0.86
CA PRO A 81 11.62 4.20 0.09
C PRO A 81 12.17 5.52 -0.48
N LEU A 82 13.24 6.05 0.10
CA LEU A 82 13.85 7.33 -0.29
C LEU A 82 15.18 7.13 -1.02
N THR A 83 15.15 6.31 -2.07
CA THR A 83 16.34 5.99 -2.87
C THR A 83 16.90 7.25 -3.56
N HIS A 84 18.22 7.46 -3.49
CA HIS A 84 18.89 8.61 -4.09
C HIS A 84 18.65 8.69 -5.61
N SER A 85 18.34 9.88 -6.13
CA SER A 85 17.99 10.10 -7.55
C SER A 85 19.06 9.58 -8.54
N GLY A 86 20.34 9.83 -8.26
CA GLY A 86 21.45 9.27 -9.07
C GLY A 86 21.38 7.75 -9.26
N LEU A 87 21.10 6.98 -8.20
CA LEU A 87 20.96 5.53 -8.30
C LEU A 87 19.66 5.14 -9.02
N MET A 88 18.58 5.90 -8.79
CA MET A 88 17.31 5.71 -9.49
C MET A 88 17.48 5.86 -11.01
N ASP A 89 18.17 6.91 -11.46
CA ASP A 89 18.45 7.13 -12.88
C ASP A 89 19.26 5.99 -13.49
N ASP A 90 20.21 5.44 -12.73
CA ASP A 90 21.03 4.31 -13.18
C ASP A 90 20.26 3.00 -13.23
N LEU A 91 19.36 2.75 -12.27
CA LEU A 91 18.43 1.63 -12.26
C LEU A 91 17.50 1.65 -13.47
N VAL A 92 16.91 2.81 -13.78
CA VAL A 92 16.02 2.98 -14.96
C VAL A 92 16.78 2.72 -16.26
N ARG A 93 18.05 3.13 -16.36
CA ARG A 93 18.90 2.80 -17.51
C ARG A 93 19.19 1.30 -17.62
N TYR A 94 19.44 0.64 -16.48
CA TYR A 94 19.74 -0.78 -16.42
C TYR A 94 18.52 -1.66 -16.72
N LEU A 95 17.32 -1.19 -16.37
CA LEU A 95 16.04 -1.88 -16.55
C LEU A 95 15.11 -1.03 -17.43
N PRO A 96 15.40 -0.93 -18.74
CA PRO A 96 14.63 -0.08 -19.64
C PRO A 96 13.16 -0.53 -19.67
N GLY A 97 12.25 0.41 -19.43
CA GLY A 97 10.81 0.18 -19.40
C GLY A 97 10.21 -0.02 -18.00
N MET A 98 11.03 -0.17 -16.95
CA MET A 98 10.53 -0.15 -15.58
C MET A 98 10.12 1.27 -15.16
N LYS A 99 8.91 1.39 -14.62
CA LYS A 99 8.43 2.60 -13.94
C LYS A 99 8.60 2.40 -12.44
N LEU A 100 9.54 3.13 -11.85
CA LEU A 100 9.74 3.15 -10.41
C LEU A 100 8.95 4.35 -9.85
N SER A 101 7.97 4.09 -8.98
CA SER A 101 7.17 5.12 -8.31
C SER A 101 7.60 5.26 -6.85
N PHE A 102 7.63 6.50 -6.38
CA PHE A 102 7.88 6.82 -4.96
C PHE A 102 6.60 6.90 -4.14
N TYR A 103 5.46 7.03 -4.81
CA TYR A 103 4.15 7.12 -4.17
C TYR A 103 3.41 5.82 -4.40
N ASP A 104 2.85 5.29 -3.32
CA ASP A 104 1.93 4.19 -3.36
C ASP A 104 0.50 4.74 -3.37
N ALA A 105 -0.37 4.11 -4.16
CA ALA A 105 -1.78 4.43 -4.24
C ALA A 105 -2.54 3.13 -4.01
N ILE A 106 -2.77 2.84 -2.73
CA ILE A 106 -3.33 1.56 -2.29
C ILE A 106 -4.83 1.72 -2.08
N ALA A 107 -5.62 0.89 -2.76
CA ALA A 107 -7.00 0.66 -2.39
C ALA A 107 -7.06 -0.42 -1.29
N PRO A 108 -8.04 -0.37 -0.37
CA PRO A 108 -8.24 -1.45 0.60
C PRO A 108 -8.39 -2.80 -0.11
N ILE A 109 -7.69 -3.82 0.39
CA ILE A 109 -7.87 -5.21 -0.03
C ILE A 109 -8.71 -5.91 1.03
N VAL A 110 -9.75 -6.59 0.58
CA VAL A 110 -10.67 -7.35 1.43
C VAL A 110 -10.51 -8.84 1.17
N ASP A 111 -10.80 -9.66 2.18
CA ASP A 111 -10.82 -11.10 2.04
C ASP A 111 -12.10 -11.54 1.31
N ALA A 112 -11.94 -12.18 0.15
CA ALA A 112 -13.06 -12.61 -0.69
C ALA A 112 -14.03 -13.55 0.04
N GLU A 113 -13.54 -14.36 0.99
CA GLU A 113 -14.38 -15.28 1.78
C GLU A 113 -15.31 -14.55 2.75
N THR A 114 -15.04 -13.27 3.05
CA THR A 114 -15.85 -12.45 3.96
C THR A 114 -16.95 -11.66 3.24
N LEU A 115 -16.98 -11.70 1.90
CA LEU A 115 -17.93 -10.94 1.10
C LEU A 115 -19.29 -11.64 1.03
N ASP A 116 -20.36 -10.85 1.15
CA ASP A 116 -21.72 -11.31 0.86
C ASP A 116 -21.91 -11.46 -0.66
N GLN A 117 -21.76 -12.70 -1.14
CA GLN A 117 -21.82 -13.03 -2.56
C GLN A 117 -23.20 -12.78 -3.18
N GLU A 118 -24.27 -12.78 -2.39
CA GLU A 118 -25.64 -12.58 -2.88
C GLU A 118 -25.90 -11.11 -3.25
N SER A 119 -25.22 -10.18 -2.57
CA SER A 119 -25.31 -8.74 -2.84
C SER A 119 -24.40 -8.27 -3.99
N LEU A 120 -23.57 -9.17 -4.52
CA LEU A 120 -22.56 -8.87 -5.54
C LEU A 120 -22.85 -9.64 -6.83
N TYR A 121 -22.25 -9.22 -7.93
CA TYR A 121 -22.32 -10.00 -9.17
C TYR A 121 -21.01 -9.95 -9.98
N PRO A 122 -20.60 -11.08 -10.59
CA PRO A 122 -19.50 -11.10 -11.54
C PRO A 122 -19.89 -10.35 -12.82
N GLY A 123 -18.98 -9.53 -13.34
CA GLY A 123 -19.30 -8.74 -14.54
C GLY A 123 -18.14 -7.91 -15.07
N ASP A 124 -17.85 -8.09 -16.35
CA ASP A 124 -16.96 -7.20 -17.10
C ASP A 124 -17.72 -6.07 -17.79
N ARG A 125 -17.05 -4.94 -17.97
CA ARG A 125 -17.63 -3.77 -18.62
C ARG A 125 -17.93 -4.08 -20.10
N HIS A 126 -19.19 -3.93 -20.51
CA HIS A 126 -19.71 -4.33 -21.83
C HIS A 126 -19.63 -5.84 -22.11
N GLY A 127 -19.43 -6.65 -21.07
CA GLY A 127 -19.45 -8.10 -21.13
C GLY A 127 -20.85 -8.69 -21.10
N VAL A 128 -20.91 -10.00 -20.91
CA VAL A 128 -22.17 -10.72 -20.68
C VAL A 128 -22.58 -10.50 -19.22
N PRO A 129 -23.81 -10.03 -18.94
CA PRO A 129 -24.25 -9.81 -17.56
C PRO A 129 -24.14 -11.10 -16.71
N GLY A 130 -23.58 -10.99 -15.51
CA GLY A 130 -23.35 -12.15 -14.64
C GLY A 130 -22.13 -13.01 -15.01
N GLN A 131 -21.25 -12.53 -15.91
CA GLN A 131 -19.99 -13.18 -16.24
C GLN A 131 -18.87 -12.15 -16.33
N GLY A 132 -17.72 -12.46 -15.76
CA GLY A 132 -16.53 -11.62 -15.84
C GLY A 132 -15.54 -11.93 -14.73
N ASP A 133 -14.40 -11.26 -14.80
CA ASP A 133 -13.29 -11.43 -13.87
C ASP A 133 -13.41 -10.52 -12.64
N TYR A 134 -14.28 -9.51 -12.69
CA TYR A 134 -14.51 -8.56 -11.62
C TYR A 134 -15.79 -8.81 -10.85
N LEU A 135 -15.74 -8.54 -9.55
CA LEU A 135 -16.91 -8.58 -8.68
C LEU A 135 -17.47 -7.16 -8.49
N ASN A 136 -18.77 -7.00 -8.69
CA ASN A 136 -19.42 -5.69 -8.70
C ASN A 136 -20.38 -5.56 -7.52
N ALA A 137 -20.21 -4.51 -6.72
CA ALA A 137 -21.14 -4.11 -5.67
C ALA A 137 -22.02 -2.95 -6.15
N PRO A 138 -23.25 -3.22 -6.63
CA PRO A 138 -24.14 -2.18 -7.13
C PRO A 138 -24.64 -1.29 -5.99
N MET A 139 -24.82 0.00 -6.29
CA MET A 139 -25.47 0.95 -5.38
C MET A 139 -26.67 1.61 -6.05
N SER A 140 -27.75 1.79 -5.28
CA SER A 140 -28.81 2.74 -5.61
C SER A 140 -28.30 4.17 -5.45
N GLU A 141 -29.08 5.14 -5.94
CA GLU A 141 -28.73 6.56 -5.77
C GLU A 141 -28.67 6.96 -4.29
N GLU A 142 -29.61 6.47 -3.47
CA GLU A 142 -29.67 6.75 -2.04
C GLU A 142 -28.46 6.18 -1.30
N LEU A 143 -28.08 4.93 -1.60
CA LEU A 143 -26.92 4.28 -1.01
C LEU A 143 -25.63 4.99 -1.43
N TYR A 144 -25.51 5.37 -2.70
CA TYR A 144 -24.36 6.12 -3.19
C TYR A 144 -24.20 7.47 -2.48
N ARG A 145 -25.29 8.23 -2.32
CA ARG A 145 -25.25 9.54 -1.64
C ARG A 145 -24.86 9.39 -0.17
N ALA A 146 -25.37 8.37 0.52
CA ALA A 146 -24.97 8.05 1.89
C ALA A 146 -23.48 7.66 1.97
N PHE A 147 -23.01 6.82 1.04
CA PHE A 147 -21.60 6.41 0.97
C PHE A 147 -20.65 7.60 0.77
N CYS A 148 -20.99 8.52 -0.14
CA CYS A 148 -20.22 9.75 -0.33
C CYS A 148 -20.19 10.63 0.93
N GLN A 149 -21.31 10.72 1.66
CA GLN A 149 -21.36 11.47 2.91
C GLN A 149 -20.43 10.85 3.97
N GLU A 150 -20.43 9.52 4.12
CA GLU A 150 -19.55 8.83 5.05
C GLU A 150 -18.07 8.99 4.69
N ILE A 151 -17.72 8.98 3.40
CA ILE A 151 -16.35 9.29 2.96
C ILE A 151 -15.90 10.68 3.44
N LEU A 152 -16.77 11.69 3.32
CA LEU A 152 -16.44 13.06 3.74
C LEU A 152 -16.28 13.20 5.25
N LEU A 153 -17.03 12.41 6.03
CA LEU A 153 -16.99 12.39 7.49
C LEU A 153 -15.86 11.51 8.05
N GLY A 154 -15.31 10.62 7.23
CA GLY A 154 -14.23 9.71 7.62
C GLY A 154 -12.97 10.43 8.08
N GLU A 155 -12.27 9.83 9.05
CA GLU A 155 -10.98 10.33 9.51
C GLU A 155 -9.92 10.19 8.42
N LYS A 156 -9.15 11.25 8.22
CA LYS A 156 -8.11 11.35 7.19
C LYS A 156 -6.74 11.41 7.85
N VAL A 157 -5.76 10.75 7.24
CA VAL A 157 -4.36 10.90 7.63
C VAL A 157 -3.81 12.14 6.93
N PRO A 158 -3.40 13.19 7.67
CA PRO A 158 -2.81 14.36 7.03
C PRO A 158 -1.48 13.96 6.37
N PRO A 159 -1.16 14.53 5.20
CA PRO A 159 0.15 14.31 4.59
C PRO A 159 1.26 14.84 5.50
N HIS A 160 2.45 14.26 5.37
CA HIS A 160 3.64 14.76 6.05
C HIS A 160 4.01 16.16 5.54
N GLU A 161 4.61 16.98 6.42
CA GLU A 161 5.06 18.32 6.11
C GLU A 161 5.98 18.34 4.87
N GLY A 162 5.70 19.25 3.92
CA GLY A 162 6.46 19.40 2.67
C GLY A 162 6.02 18.49 1.52
N VAL A 163 5.10 17.55 1.72
CA VAL A 163 4.52 16.72 0.63
C VAL A 163 3.55 17.54 -0.22
N GLU A 164 2.75 18.42 0.38
CA GLU A 164 1.77 19.23 -0.34
C GLU A 164 2.43 20.34 -1.19
N ASP A 165 3.64 20.78 -0.84
CA ASP A 165 4.36 21.85 -1.55
C ASP A 165 5.31 21.33 -2.64
N ASP A 166 5.54 20.01 -2.71
CA ASP A 166 6.46 19.41 -3.67
C ASP A 166 5.81 19.23 -5.07
N PRO A 167 6.37 19.82 -6.15
CA PRO A 167 5.80 19.71 -7.49
C PRO A 167 5.74 18.28 -8.06
N ALA A 168 6.54 17.34 -7.56
CA ALA A 168 6.43 15.94 -7.96
C ALA A 168 5.25 15.25 -7.27
N SER A 169 5.08 15.48 -5.96
CA SER A 169 3.92 15.07 -5.17
C SER A 169 2.62 15.63 -5.75
N LEU A 170 2.55 16.94 -5.99
CA LEU A 170 1.36 17.57 -6.58
C LEU A 170 0.97 16.98 -7.92
N ARG A 171 1.94 16.65 -8.78
CA ARG A 171 1.67 15.98 -10.06
C ARG A 171 1.18 14.55 -9.86
N ALA A 172 1.81 13.77 -8.98
CA ALA A 172 1.39 12.40 -8.68
C ALA A 172 -0.05 12.37 -8.13
N PHE A 173 -0.37 13.22 -7.16
CA PHE A 173 -1.70 13.30 -6.57
C PHE A 173 -2.74 13.96 -7.49
N SER A 174 -2.34 14.82 -8.44
CA SER A 174 -3.27 15.37 -9.44
C SER A 174 -3.82 14.33 -10.41
N ALA A 175 -3.06 13.26 -10.69
CA ALA A 175 -3.47 12.17 -11.56
C ALA A 175 -4.06 10.97 -10.78
N CYS A 176 -3.79 10.89 -9.48
CA CYS A 176 -4.25 9.84 -8.58
C CYS A 176 -4.70 10.48 -7.26
N GLN A 177 -5.93 10.99 -7.25
CA GLN A 177 -6.49 11.68 -6.09
C GLN A 177 -7.07 10.67 -5.09
N PRO A 178 -6.94 10.93 -3.77
CA PRO A 178 -7.69 10.20 -2.75
C PRO A 178 -9.20 10.27 -3.01
N ILE A 179 -9.92 9.22 -2.62
CA ILE A 179 -11.36 9.09 -2.91
C ILE A 179 -12.16 10.24 -2.27
N GLU A 180 -11.74 10.68 -1.08
CA GLU A 180 -12.32 11.82 -0.36
C GLU A 180 -12.15 13.14 -1.12
N SER A 181 -11.01 13.38 -1.75
CA SER A 181 -10.78 14.57 -2.57
C SER A 181 -11.63 14.56 -3.84
N LEU A 182 -11.89 13.37 -4.40
CA LEU A 182 -12.83 13.23 -5.52
C LEU A 182 -14.25 13.59 -5.09
N VAL A 183 -14.72 13.13 -3.93
CA VAL A 183 -16.06 13.50 -3.41
C VAL A 183 -16.15 14.99 -3.09
N GLU A 184 -15.11 15.59 -2.51
CA GLU A 184 -15.04 17.03 -2.22
C GLU A 184 -15.15 17.89 -3.48
N SER A 185 -14.59 17.43 -4.60
CA SER A 185 -14.72 18.11 -5.91
C SER A 185 -16.13 18.10 -6.48
N GLY A 186 -16.96 17.15 -6.01
CA GLY A 186 -18.34 16.99 -6.43
C GLY A 186 -18.87 15.60 -6.11
N ILE A 187 -20.08 15.52 -5.55
CA ILE A 187 -20.67 14.24 -5.16
C ILE A 187 -20.86 13.27 -6.33
N GLU A 188 -20.98 13.75 -7.57
CA GLU A 188 -21.13 12.93 -8.77
C GLU A 188 -19.79 12.47 -9.38
N THR A 189 -18.67 12.99 -8.87
CA THR A 189 -17.34 12.70 -9.43
C THR A 189 -17.02 11.21 -9.38
N LEU A 190 -17.38 10.51 -8.30
CA LEU A 190 -17.13 9.06 -8.20
C LEU A 190 -17.95 8.26 -9.22
N ALA A 191 -19.24 8.55 -9.36
CA ALA A 191 -20.14 7.89 -10.32
C ALA A 191 -19.75 8.14 -11.80
N HIS A 192 -18.98 9.19 -12.07
CA HIS A 192 -18.41 9.46 -13.40
C HIS A 192 -16.97 8.96 -13.57
N GLY A 193 -16.27 8.66 -12.47
CA GLY A 193 -14.90 8.18 -12.44
C GLY A 193 -14.80 6.72 -11.96
N PRO A 194 -14.20 6.47 -10.78
CA PRO A 194 -13.87 5.12 -10.32
C PRO A 194 -15.08 4.22 -10.05
N LEU A 195 -16.26 4.79 -9.73
CA LEU A 195 -17.47 4.02 -9.41
C LEU A 195 -18.48 3.99 -10.56
N ARG A 196 -18.01 4.25 -11.79
CA ARG A 196 -18.87 4.41 -12.95
C ARG A 196 -19.53 3.08 -13.34
N PRO A 197 -20.88 3.01 -13.47
CA PRO A 197 -21.60 1.76 -13.77
C PRO A 197 -21.77 1.48 -15.27
N VAL A 198 -21.21 2.32 -16.15
CA VAL A 198 -21.42 2.21 -17.60
C VAL A 198 -20.91 0.88 -18.13
N GLY A 199 -21.79 0.10 -18.76
CA GLY A 199 -21.46 -1.23 -19.30
C GLY A 199 -21.61 -2.37 -18.30
N LEU A 200 -22.15 -2.11 -17.10
CA LEU A 200 -22.31 -3.10 -16.03
C LEU A 200 -23.78 -3.17 -15.59
N PRO A 201 -24.69 -3.75 -16.40
CA PRO A 201 -26.06 -4.01 -15.92
C PRO A 201 -26.02 -5.05 -14.81
N ASP A 202 -26.82 -4.83 -13.77
CA ASP A 202 -26.98 -5.75 -12.66
C ASP A 202 -27.89 -6.92 -13.11
N PRO A 203 -27.42 -8.18 -13.07
CA PRO A 203 -28.21 -9.34 -13.50
C PRO A 203 -29.42 -9.62 -12.60
N HIS A 204 -29.43 -9.13 -11.35
CA HIS A 204 -30.54 -9.32 -10.42
C HIS A 204 -31.74 -8.44 -10.77
N THR A 205 -31.48 -7.21 -11.20
CA THR A 205 -32.53 -6.22 -11.51
C THR A 205 -32.76 -6.07 -13.02
N GLY A 206 -31.78 -6.42 -13.85
CA GLY A 206 -31.76 -6.15 -15.28
C GLY A 206 -31.47 -4.69 -15.63
N GLU A 207 -31.24 -3.83 -14.63
CA GLU A 207 -31.03 -2.40 -14.79
C GLU A 207 -29.57 -2.02 -14.55
N ARG A 208 -29.20 -0.80 -14.95
CA ARG A 208 -27.87 -0.26 -14.63
C ARG A 208 -27.93 0.38 -13.24
N PRO A 209 -27.04 0.01 -12.30
CA PRO A 209 -26.99 0.66 -11.00
C PRO A 209 -26.56 2.13 -11.12
N TYR A 210 -26.77 2.92 -10.08
CA TYR A 210 -26.36 4.33 -10.05
C TYR A 210 -24.83 4.46 -10.01
N ALA A 211 -24.19 3.62 -9.22
CA ALA A 211 -22.75 3.49 -9.08
C ALA A 211 -22.38 2.05 -8.73
N VAL A 212 -21.11 1.68 -8.90
CA VAL A 212 -20.62 0.34 -8.62
C VAL A 212 -19.22 0.40 -8.00
N VAL A 213 -19.00 -0.32 -6.90
CA VAL A 213 -17.62 -0.62 -6.45
C VAL A 213 -17.20 -1.92 -7.12
N GLN A 214 -16.10 -1.89 -7.85
CA GLN A 214 -15.56 -3.04 -8.58
C GLN A 214 -14.33 -3.56 -7.83
N LEU A 215 -14.29 -4.86 -7.54
CA LEU A 215 -13.19 -5.57 -6.88
C LEU A 215 -12.49 -6.50 -7.87
#